data_AF-A0A6H5G2L5-F1
#
_entry.id   AF-A0A6H5G2L5-F1
#
_cell.length_a   1.000
_cell.length_b   1.000
_cell.length_c   1.000
_cell.angle_alpha   90.00
_cell.angle_beta   90.00
_cell.angle_gamma   90.00
#
_symmetry.space_group_name_H-M   'P 1'
#
loop_
_entity.id
_entity.type
_entity.pdbx_description
1 polymer ?
#
loop_
_entity_poly.entity_id
_entity_poly.type
_entity_poly.pdbx_seq_one_letter_code
_entity_poly.pdbx_strand_id
1 'polypeptide(L)'
;MAKGESVTQYGERVKALAERADPAKHPDQNMVALQAFMRGLPDGIAVSTAQMNPQSITEAMNKAQAALSMCEALKTKARPAALHEQPITTAAIRSQSRPSSPQHGEHRRIEYGRRSASPPFRHKKGSPPPHEKRKSWSYNWNRPFRSDVYCNLCRVKGHWGRECAYRLGGAKY
;
A
#
# COMPACT_ATOMS: atom_id res chain seq x y z
N MET A 1 15.67 11.24 -5.19
CA MET A 1 15.71 12.63 -4.69
C MET A 1 17.08 12.91 -4.08
N ALA A 2 17.70 14.05 -4.38
CA ALA A 2 18.97 14.44 -3.74
C ALA A 2 18.73 14.89 -2.28
N LYS A 3 19.76 14.84 -1.42
CA LYS A 3 19.64 15.31 -0.03
C LYS A 3 19.35 16.82 -0.03
N GLY A 4 18.21 17.22 0.57
CA GLY A 4 17.79 18.62 0.67
C GLY A 4 16.99 19.15 -0.52
N GLU A 5 16.79 18.35 -1.58
CA GLU A 5 15.92 18.71 -2.70
C GLU A 5 14.45 18.60 -2.29
N SER A 6 13.62 19.59 -2.63
CA SER A 6 12.18 19.50 -2.37
C SER A 6 11.51 18.52 -3.34
N VAL A 7 10.35 17.97 -2.94
CA VAL A 7 9.58 17.08 -3.83
C VAL A 7 9.13 17.79 -5.10
N THR A 8 8.84 19.09 -5.02
CA THR A 8 8.47 19.91 -6.19
C THR A 8 9.65 20.06 -7.17
N GLN A 9 10.83 20.44 -6.68
CA GLN A 9 12.04 20.56 -7.50
C GLN A 9 12.41 19.22 -8.15
N TYR A 10 12.32 18.12 -7.38
CA TYR A 10 12.57 16.78 -7.91
C TYR A 10 11.56 16.41 -9.00
N GLY A 11 10.28 16.69 -8.80
CA GLY A 11 9.23 16.44 -9.78
C GLY A 11 9.41 17.23 -11.08
N GLU A 12 9.74 18.52 -10.99
CA GLU A 12 10.04 19.36 -12.14
C GLU A 12 11.25 18.86 -12.93
N ARG A 13 12.31 18.43 -12.23
CA ARG A 13 13.49 17.85 -12.86
C ARG A 13 13.17 16.55 -13.60
N VAL A 14 12.37 15.67 -13.01
CA VAL A 14 11.93 14.42 -13.66
C VAL A 14 11.05 14.72 -14.87
N LYS A 15 10.15 15.69 -14.77
CA LYS A 15 9.31 16.15 -15.89
C LYS A 15 10.18 16.66 -17.05
N ALA A 16 11.13 17.55 -16.77
CA ALA A 16 12.04 18.08 -17.78
C ALA A 16 12.91 16.98 -18.43
N LEU A 17 13.32 15.97 -17.66
CA LEU A 17 14.05 14.80 -18.20
C LEU A 17 13.17 13.96 -19.13
N ALA A 18 11.90 13.77 -18.78
CA ALA A 18 10.96 13.03 -19.62
C ALA A 18 10.62 13.80 -20.91
N GLU A 19 10.51 15.13 -20.86
CA GLU A 19 10.30 15.98 -22.03
C GLU A 19 11.50 15.96 -22.99
N ARG A 20 12.72 15.87 -22.45
CA ARG A 20 13.95 15.69 -23.24
C ARG A 20 14.12 14.27 -23.78
N ALA A 21 13.42 13.30 -23.21
CA ALA A 21 13.48 11.93 -23.69
C ALA A 21 12.75 11.83 -25.03
N ASP A 22 13.38 11.12 -25.96
CA ASP A 22 12.98 11.02 -27.36
C ASP A 22 11.49 10.61 -27.49
N PRO A 23 10.59 11.50 -27.95
CA PRO A 23 9.15 11.25 -27.96
C PRO A 23 8.77 10.07 -28.85
N ALA A 24 9.58 9.77 -29.87
CA ALA A 24 9.39 8.62 -30.75
C ALA A 24 9.55 7.26 -30.02
N LYS A 25 10.30 7.22 -28.91
CA LYS A 25 10.53 5.99 -28.14
C LYS A 25 9.52 5.80 -27.00
N HIS A 26 8.91 6.88 -26.54
CA HIS A 26 8.03 6.88 -25.37
C HIS A 26 6.78 7.72 -25.65
N PRO A 27 5.76 7.16 -26.32
CA PRO A 27 4.51 7.89 -26.59
C PRO A 27 3.83 8.35 -25.29
N ASP A 28 4.03 7.61 -24.19
CA ASP A 28 3.52 7.96 -22.86
C ASP A 28 4.58 8.60 -21.96
N GLN A 29 5.16 9.73 -22.39
CA GLN A 29 6.15 10.49 -21.59
C GLN A 29 5.67 10.76 -20.16
N ASN A 30 4.38 11.05 -19.99
CA ASN A 30 3.78 11.33 -18.68
C ASN A 30 3.81 10.11 -17.75
N MET A 31 3.58 8.90 -18.28
CA MET A 31 3.65 7.66 -17.50
C MET A 31 5.08 7.31 -17.12
N VAL A 32 6.03 7.52 -18.04
CA VAL A 32 7.46 7.33 -17.76
C VAL A 32 7.93 8.30 -16.68
N ALA A 33 7.55 9.57 -16.79
CA ALA A 33 7.86 10.61 -15.79
C ALA A 33 7.25 10.26 -14.43
N LEU A 34 5.98 9.86 -14.39
CA LEU A 34 5.29 9.42 -13.18
C LEU A 34 6.00 8.23 -12.52
N GLN A 35 6.36 7.20 -13.31
CA GLN A 35 7.02 6.01 -12.78
C GLN A 35 8.43 6.33 -12.25
N ALA A 36 9.19 7.17 -12.96
CA ALA A 36 10.49 7.64 -12.53
C ALA A 36 10.39 8.46 -11.24
N PHE A 37 9.39 9.34 -11.15
CA PHE A 37 9.12 10.15 -9.97
C PHE A 37 8.80 9.27 -8.76
N MET A 38 7.86 8.33 -8.89
CA MET A 38 7.46 7.42 -7.81
C MET A 38 8.63 6.58 -7.29
N ARG A 39 9.54 6.15 -8.17
CA ARG A 39 10.74 5.36 -7.81
C ARG A 39 11.80 6.18 -7.07
N GLY A 40 11.85 7.49 -7.27
CA GLY A 40 12.85 8.35 -6.62
C GLY A 40 12.38 9.05 -5.36
N LEU A 41 11.11 8.86 -4.96
CA LEU A 41 10.58 9.30 -3.68
C LEU A 41 11.04 8.38 -2.53
N PRO A 42 11.15 8.90 -1.30
CA PRO A 42 11.36 8.06 -0.12
C PRO A 42 10.20 7.08 0.10
N ASP A 43 10.49 5.84 0.51
CA ASP A 43 9.52 4.72 0.58
C ASP A 43 8.19 5.10 1.28
N GLY A 44 8.24 5.78 2.42
CA GLY A 44 7.03 6.17 3.16
C GLY A 44 6.11 7.11 2.36
N ILE A 45 6.70 8.05 1.61
CA ILE A 45 5.97 9.00 0.77
C ILE A 45 5.53 8.32 -0.52
N ALA A 46 6.38 7.46 -1.10
CA ALA A 46 6.07 6.70 -2.30
C ALA A 46 4.85 5.78 -2.08
N VAL A 47 4.81 5.04 -0.96
CA VAL A 47 3.68 4.17 -0.60
C VAL A 47 2.40 4.99 -0.40
N SER A 48 2.47 6.09 0.36
CA SER A 48 1.30 6.95 0.60
C SER A 48 0.77 7.56 -0.71
N THR A 49 1.66 8.03 -1.57
CA THR A 49 1.30 8.60 -2.87
C THR A 49 0.72 7.54 -3.80
N ALA A 50 1.26 6.32 -3.79
CA ALA A 50 0.77 5.20 -4.60
C ALA A 50 -0.65 4.77 -4.21
N GLN A 51 -0.99 4.77 -2.92
CA GLN A 51 -2.34 4.46 -2.45
C GLN A 51 -3.41 5.40 -3.02
N MET A 52 -3.03 6.63 -3.36
CA MET A 52 -3.93 7.62 -3.94
C MET A 52 -4.06 7.50 -5.47
N ASN A 53 -3.36 6.55 -6.13
CA ASN A 53 -3.42 6.27 -7.57
C ASN A 53 -3.37 7.51 -8.49
N PRO A 54 -2.31 8.34 -8.44
CA PRO A 54 -2.16 9.47 -9.35
C PRO A 54 -2.11 9.03 -10.82
N GLN A 55 -2.76 9.78 -11.71
CA GLN A 55 -2.79 9.53 -13.16
C GLN A 55 -1.79 10.38 -13.94
N SER A 56 -1.18 11.37 -13.29
CA SER A 56 -0.20 12.27 -13.91
C SER A 56 0.93 12.62 -12.95
N ILE A 57 2.08 13.05 -13.50
CA ILE A 57 3.20 13.51 -12.68
C ILE A 57 2.82 14.69 -11.78
N THR A 58 2.05 15.65 -12.30
CA THR A 58 1.61 16.83 -11.54
C THR A 58 0.72 16.43 -10.35
N GLU A 59 -0.20 15.50 -10.58
CA GLU A 59 -1.06 14.98 -9.50
C GLU A 59 -0.24 14.20 -8.46
N ALA A 60 0.75 13.42 -8.89
CA ALA A 60 1.65 12.72 -8.00
C ALA A 60 2.49 13.68 -7.14
N MET A 61 2.97 14.80 -7.71
CA MET A 61 3.70 15.83 -6.96
C MET A 61 2.84 16.45 -5.87
N ASN A 62 1.60 16.84 -6.19
CA ASN A 62 0.68 17.43 -5.22
C ASN A 62 0.37 16.46 -4.08
N LYS A 63 0.11 15.19 -4.41
CA LYS A 63 -0.17 14.13 -3.42
C LYS A 63 1.05 13.80 -2.56
N ALA A 64 2.24 13.72 -3.15
CA ALA A 64 3.49 13.50 -2.43
C ALA A 64 3.81 14.66 -1.48
N GLN A 65 3.53 15.90 -1.88
CA GLN A 65 3.68 17.08 -1.02
C GLN A 65 2.72 17.04 0.17
N ALA A 66 1.45 16.67 -0.05
CA ALA A 66 0.50 16.48 1.05
C ALA A 66 0.95 15.35 2.01
N ALA A 67 1.43 14.23 1.48
CA ALA A 67 1.93 13.11 2.28
C ALA A 67 3.17 13.51 3.12
N LEU A 68 4.06 14.34 2.57
CA LEU A 68 5.19 14.91 3.30
C LEU A 68 4.72 15.74 4.50
N SER A 69 3.79 16.68 4.28
CA SER A 69 3.26 17.52 5.35
C SER A 69 2.61 16.69 6.46
N MET A 70 1.93 15.59 6.11
CA MET A 70 1.37 14.66 7.11
C MET A 70 2.46 13.92 7.89
N CYS A 71 3.51 13.43 7.21
CA CYS A 71 4.62 12.75 7.86
C CYS A 71 5.39 13.68 8.82
N GLU A 72 5.59 14.94 8.42
CA GLU A 72 6.22 15.95 9.28
C GLU A 72 5.36 16.29 10.49
N ALA A 73 4.04 16.46 10.31
CA ALA A 73 3.10 16.69 11.40
C ALA A 73 3.05 15.52 12.40
N LEU A 74 3.20 14.28 11.94
CA LEU A 74 3.28 13.11 12.83
C LEU A 74 4.61 13.07 13.59
N LYS A 75 5.73 13.45 12.94
CA LYS A 75 7.03 13.55 13.61
C LYS A 75 7.04 14.61 14.71
N THR A 76 6.40 15.76 14.49
CA THR A 76 6.31 16.81 15.51
C THR A 76 5.39 16.41 16.66
N LYS A 77 4.28 15.71 16.38
CA LYS A 77 3.36 15.20 17.42
C LYS A 77 3.92 14.00 18.19
N ALA A 78 4.75 13.17 17.58
CA ALA A 78 5.46 12.06 18.23
C ALA A 78 6.61 12.52 19.15
N ARG A 79 6.85 13.84 19.23
CA ARG A 79 7.68 14.47 20.26
C ARG A 79 6.82 15.18 21.32
N PRO A 80 6.02 14.47 22.14
CA PRO A 80 5.49 15.07 23.37
C PRO A 80 6.49 14.83 24.52
N ALA A 81 6.74 15.88 25.30
CA ALA A 81 7.05 15.79 26.72
C ALA A 81 8.40 15.17 27.18
N ALA A 82 9.52 15.68 26.68
CA ALA A 82 10.70 15.81 27.54
C ALA A 82 11.09 17.29 27.53
N LEU A 83 11.06 17.95 28.68
CA LEU A 83 11.30 19.39 28.91
C LEU A 83 10.08 20.30 28.82
N HIS A 84 9.06 20.04 29.64
CA HIS A 84 8.33 21.14 30.27
C HIS A 84 7.85 20.73 31.66
N GLU A 85 8.80 20.54 32.58
CA GLU A 85 8.52 20.70 34.00
C GLU A 85 8.16 22.17 34.23
N GLN A 86 6.87 22.47 34.14
CA GLN A 86 6.31 23.68 34.75
C GLN A 86 6.26 23.42 36.25
N PRO A 87 6.87 24.28 37.11
CA PRO A 87 6.65 24.19 38.54
C PRO A 87 5.18 24.48 38.82
N ILE A 88 4.49 23.48 39.36
CA ILE A 88 3.12 23.59 39.84
C ILE A 88 3.13 24.58 41.01
N THR A 89 2.83 25.85 40.77
CA THR A 89 2.53 26.78 41.86
C THR A 89 1.12 26.47 42.36
N THR A 90 1.06 25.67 43.42
CA THR A 90 -0.15 25.38 44.19
C THR A 90 -0.60 26.63 44.94
N ALA A 91 -1.50 27.42 44.33
CA ALA A 91 -2.24 28.44 45.06
C ALA A 91 -3.62 27.89 45.41
N ALA A 92 -3.83 27.63 46.70
CA ALA A 92 -5.07 27.17 47.27
C ALA A 92 -6.16 28.26 47.17
N ILE A 93 -7.26 27.96 46.48
CA ILE A 93 -8.51 28.71 46.63
C ILE A 93 -9.55 27.77 47.23
N ARG A 94 -9.71 27.93 48.54
CA ARG A 94 -10.83 27.44 49.35
C ARG A 94 -12.07 28.29 49.04
N SER A 95 -13.22 27.63 48.94
CA SER A 95 -14.56 27.99 49.50
C SER A 95 -15.66 27.66 48.48
N GLN A 96 -16.44 26.58 48.67
CA GLN A 96 -17.79 26.56 49.28
C GLN A 96 -18.84 27.29 48.39
N SER A 97 -19.97 26.74 47.90
CA SER A 97 -20.96 25.83 48.48
C SER A 97 -21.94 25.27 47.40
N ARG A 98 -22.49 24.08 47.71
CA ARG A 98 -23.63 23.29 47.14
C ARG A 98 -24.95 24.06 46.87
N PRO A 99 -26.10 23.41 46.52
CA PRO A 99 -26.40 22.25 45.62
C PRO A 99 -27.63 22.52 44.71
N SER A 100 -27.96 21.64 43.74
CA SER A 100 -29.36 21.28 43.37
C SER A 100 -29.42 20.20 42.28
N SER A 101 -29.80 19.00 42.73
CA SER A 101 -30.74 18.02 42.18
C SER A 101 -30.74 17.48 40.73
N PRO A 102 -31.31 16.27 40.55
CA PRO A 102 -31.01 15.34 39.45
C PRO A 102 -32.19 15.17 38.49
N GLN A 103 -31.95 15.08 37.17
CA GLN A 103 -32.95 14.53 36.24
C GLN A 103 -32.30 13.87 35.02
N HIS A 104 -32.73 12.63 34.77
CA HIS A 104 -32.85 11.92 33.49
C HIS A 104 -31.59 11.82 32.61
N GLY A 105 -30.96 10.67 32.42
CA GLY A 105 -31.58 9.39 32.17
C GLY A 105 -32.06 9.28 30.72
N GLU A 106 -31.17 9.45 29.73
CA GLU A 106 -31.44 9.00 28.37
C GLU A 106 -30.36 8.03 27.88
N HIS A 107 -30.83 6.79 27.83
CA HIS A 107 -30.20 5.57 27.39
C HIS A 107 -30.14 5.58 25.86
N ARG A 108 -29.04 6.06 25.25
CA ARG A 108 -28.87 5.95 23.80
C ARG A 108 -28.48 4.52 23.43
N ARG A 109 -29.53 3.72 23.24
CA ARG A 109 -29.54 2.36 22.72
C ARG A 109 -28.87 2.36 21.33
N ILE A 110 -27.62 1.91 21.25
CA ILE A 110 -27.02 1.51 19.98
C ILE A 110 -27.69 0.21 19.57
N GLU A 111 -28.48 0.31 18.52
CA GLU A 111 -29.29 -0.75 17.94
C GLU A 111 -28.36 -1.75 17.23
N TYR A 112 -28.06 -2.86 17.91
CA TYR A 112 -27.47 -4.05 17.29
C TYR A 112 -28.58 -4.79 16.53
N GLY A 113 -28.89 -4.28 15.34
CA GLY A 113 -29.77 -4.90 14.36
C GLY A 113 -29.13 -6.14 13.74
N ARG A 114 -29.38 -7.28 14.36
CA ARG A 114 -29.25 -8.65 13.80
C ARG A 114 -30.11 -8.80 12.55
N ARG A 115 -29.53 -9.27 11.44
CA ARG A 115 -30.09 -10.19 10.42
C ARG A 115 -28.92 -10.56 9.50
N SER A 116 -28.21 -11.67 9.74
CA SER A 116 -28.60 -13.02 9.33
C SER A 116 -29.21 -13.07 7.94
N ALA A 117 -28.36 -13.14 6.92
CA ALA A 117 -28.66 -13.80 5.66
C ALA A 117 -27.35 -14.33 5.05
N SER A 118 -26.96 -15.52 5.47
CA SER A 118 -26.02 -16.36 4.75
C SER A 118 -26.52 -16.55 3.31
N PRO A 119 -25.70 -16.36 2.27
CA PRO A 119 -26.11 -16.75 0.93
C PRO A 119 -26.31 -18.27 0.90
N PRO A 120 -27.45 -18.78 0.41
CA PRO A 120 -27.68 -20.21 0.32
C PRO A 120 -26.71 -20.83 -0.68
N PHE A 121 -26.00 -21.86 -0.22
CA PHE A 121 -25.33 -22.85 -1.05
C PHE A 121 -26.33 -23.41 -2.07
N ARG A 122 -26.25 -22.94 -3.32
CA ARG A 122 -26.91 -23.60 -4.43
C ARG A 122 -26.06 -24.81 -4.83
N HIS A 123 -26.42 -25.96 -4.27
CA HIS A 123 -26.07 -27.25 -4.84
C HIS A 123 -26.75 -27.38 -6.22
N LYS A 124 -26.02 -27.05 -7.29
CA LYS A 124 -26.32 -27.64 -8.61
C LYS A 124 -25.53 -28.92 -8.74
N LYS A 125 -26.21 -30.02 -8.39
CA LYS A 125 -25.93 -31.35 -8.93
C LYS A 125 -26.06 -31.26 -10.45
N GLY A 126 -24.94 -31.30 -11.14
CA GLY A 126 -24.84 -31.58 -12.56
C GLY A 126 -23.65 -32.50 -12.72
N SER A 127 -23.92 -33.80 -12.73
CA SER A 127 -22.92 -34.83 -13.02
C SER A 127 -22.26 -34.54 -14.36
N PRO A 128 -20.92 -34.41 -14.46
CA PRO A 128 -20.26 -34.44 -15.75
C PRO A 128 -20.26 -35.89 -16.31
N PRO A 129 -20.48 -36.08 -17.62
CA PRO A 129 -20.46 -37.39 -18.25
C PRO A 129 -19.04 -38.03 -18.22
N PRO A 130 -18.93 -39.37 -18.18
CA PRO A 130 -17.65 -40.07 -18.11
C PRO A 130 -17.13 -40.38 -19.51
N HIS A 131 -16.36 -39.46 -20.10
CA HIS A 131 -15.49 -39.70 -21.26
C HIS A 131 -14.70 -38.40 -21.44
N GLU A 132 -13.40 -38.30 -21.62
CA GLU A 132 -12.45 -39.16 -22.29
C GLU A 132 -11.07 -38.57 -21.96
N LYS A 133 -10.05 -39.41 -21.78
CA LYS A 133 -8.67 -38.97 -21.59
C LYS A 133 -8.13 -38.33 -22.87
N ARG A 134 -8.54 -37.11 -23.21
CA ARG A 134 -7.79 -36.28 -24.17
C ARG A 134 -6.69 -35.59 -23.39
N LYS A 135 -5.48 -36.15 -23.52
CA LYS A 135 -4.21 -35.45 -23.31
C LYS A 135 -4.19 -34.22 -24.22
N SER A 136 -4.84 -33.13 -23.84
CA SER A 136 -4.62 -31.85 -24.49
C SER A 136 -3.31 -31.30 -23.93
N TRP A 137 -2.24 -31.49 -24.69
CA TRP A 137 -1.06 -30.67 -24.58
C TRP A 137 -1.45 -29.26 -25.05
N SER A 138 -2.19 -28.54 -24.21
CA SER A 138 -2.41 -27.11 -24.39
C SER A 138 -1.07 -26.43 -24.09
N TYR A 139 -0.27 -26.26 -25.15
CA TYR A 139 0.81 -25.29 -25.17
C TYR A 139 0.18 -23.91 -24.92
N ASN A 140 0.13 -23.53 -23.65
CA ASN A 140 -0.31 -22.21 -23.22
C ASN A 140 0.83 -21.23 -23.48
N TRP A 141 0.87 -20.68 -24.70
CA TRP A 141 1.86 -19.71 -25.18
C TRP A 141 1.81 -18.34 -24.44
N ASN A 142 0.86 -18.15 -23.53
CA ASN A 142 0.71 -16.94 -22.70
C ASN A 142 1.40 -17.01 -21.32
N ARG A 143 2.25 -18.02 -21.07
CA ARG A 143 3.12 -17.99 -19.89
C ARG A 143 4.34 -17.12 -20.20
N PRO A 144 4.65 -16.07 -19.42
CA PRO A 144 5.89 -15.33 -19.60
C PRO A 144 7.06 -16.31 -19.61
N PHE A 145 7.95 -16.15 -20.61
CA PHE A 145 9.11 -17.01 -20.83
C PHE A 145 9.80 -17.29 -19.49
N ARG A 146 9.88 -18.57 -19.12
CA ARG A 146 10.36 -19.04 -17.80
C ARG A 146 11.85 -18.73 -17.53
N SER A 147 12.52 -17.98 -18.39
CA SER A 147 13.98 -17.81 -18.44
C SER A 147 14.57 -16.93 -17.34
N ASP A 148 13.80 -16.02 -16.75
CA ASP A 148 14.33 -15.06 -15.75
C ASP A 148 13.92 -15.31 -14.30
N VAL A 149 13.15 -16.36 -14.03
CA VAL A 149 12.81 -16.74 -12.66
C VAL A 149 13.85 -17.73 -12.13
N TYR A 150 14.52 -17.34 -11.04
CA TYR A 150 15.39 -18.21 -10.27
C TYR A 150 14.57 -19.05 -9.28
N CYS A 151 14.90 -20.34 -9.18
CA CYS A 151 14.30 -21.19 -8.16
C CYS A 151 14.77 -20.82 -6.76
N ASN A 152 13.85 -20.55 -5.83
CA ASN A 152 14.18 -20.17 -4.45
C ASN A 152 14.88 -21.29 -3.64
N LEU A 153 14.86 -22.54 -4.12
CA LEU A 153 15.48 -23.68 -3.44
C LEU A 153 16.92 -23.94 -3.90
N CYS A 154 17.15 -23.98 -5.21
CA CYS A 154 18.47 -24.32 -5.77
C CYS A 154 19.15 -23.17 -6.52
N ARG A 155 18.50 -22.01 -6.62
CA ARG A 155 18.99 -20.79 -7.31
C ARG A 155 19.36 -20.99 -8.79
N VAL A 156 18.82 -22.02 -9.44
CA VAL A 156 18.96 -22.24 -10.89
C VAL A 156 17.79 -21.58 -11.63
N LYS A 157 18.06 -20.93 -12.77
CA LYS A 157 17.03 -20.33 -13.64
C LYS A 157 16.16 -21.39 -14.31
N GLY A 158 14.92 -21.05 -14.64
CA GLY A 158 14.09 -21.85 -15.56
C GLY A 158 13.03 -22.73 -14.92
N HIS A 159 12.88 -22.76 -13.59
CA HIS A 159 11.86 -23.57 -12.92
C HIS A 159 11.36 -22.99 -11.59
N TRP A 160 10.17 -23.42 -11.17
CA TRP A 160 9.57 -23.04 -9.89
C TRP A 160 10.05 -23.96 -8.77
N GLY A 161 10.02 -23.49 -7.53
CA GLY A 161 10.34 -24.34 -6.36
C GLY A 161 9.47 -25.60 -6.20
N ARG A 162 8.30 -25.67 -6.85
CA ARG A 162 7.46 -26.89 -6.91
C ARG A 162 7.96 -27.94 -7.91
N GLU A 163 8.66 -27.50 -8.95
CA GLU A 163 9.27 -28.34 -10.00
C GLU A 163 10.76 -28.61 -9.69
N CYS A 164 11.27 -28.16 -8.54
CA CYS A 164 12.67 -28.28 -8.18
C CYS A 164 13.02 -29.73 -7.84
N ALA A 165 14.06 -30.25 -8.48
CA ALA A 165 14.59 -31.59 -8.22
C ALA A 165 14.94 -31.80 -6.74
N TYR A 166 15.52 -30.80 -6.06
CA TYR A 166 15.81 -30.87 -4.62
C TYR A 166 14.55 -31.11 -3.76
N ARG A 167 13.39 -30.60 -4.18
CA ARG A 167 12.12 -30.83 -3.48
C ARG A 167 11.49 -32.18 -3.80
N LEU A 168 11.69 -32.66 -5.02
CA LEU A 168 11.12 -33.91 -5.53
C LEU A 168 11.97 -35.15 -5.20
N GLY A 169 12.98 -35.02 -4.33
CA GLY A 169 13.83 -36.14 -3.92
C GLY A 169 15.02 -36.41 -4.84
N GLY A 170 15.43 -35.42 -5.63
CA GLY A 170 16.66 -35.48 -6.43
C GLY A 170 17.92 -35.66 -5.58
N ALA A 171 19.00 -36.07 -6.24
CA ALA A 171 20.25 -36.49 -5.62
C ALA A 171 20.73 -35.47 -4.57
N LYS A 172 20.74 -35.92 -3.31
CA LYS A 172 21.39 -35.24 -2.18
C LYS A 172 22.87 -35.59 -2.28
N TYR A 173 23.65 -34.70 -2.89
CA TYR A 173 25.10 -34.69 -2.72
C TYR A 173 25.45 -33.80 -1.53
#